data_AF-A0A727TGC7-F1
#
_entry.id   AF-A0A727TGC7-F1
#
_cell.length_a   1.000
_cell.length_b   1.000
_cell.length_c   1.000
_cell.angle_alpha   90.00
_cell.angle_beta   90.00
_cell.angle_gamma   90.00
#
_symmetry.space_group_name_H-M   'P 1'
#
loop_
_entity.id
_entity.type
_entity.pdbx_description
1 polymer ?
#
loop_
_entity_poly.entity_id
_entity_poly.type
_entity_poly.pdbx_seq_one_letter_code
_entity_poly.pdbx_strand_id
1 'polypeptide(L)' 'MSLKGLRFTLNIDGLEETATAVVGFSLYQCHSTPFVLEVDIASDQPDLAATNFLEKNAV' A
#
# COMPACT_ATOMS: atom_id res chain seq x y z
N MET A 1 27.01 -6.49 -2.19
CA MET A 1 25.79 -6.40 -1.35
C MET A 1 24.63 -6.97 -2.14
N SER A 2 23.88 -7.92 -1.57
CA SER A 2 22.73 -8.51 -2.27
C SER A 2 21.66 -7.43 -2.40
N LEU A 3 21.45 -6.92 -3.61
CA LEU A 3 20.29 -6.10 -3.96
C LEU A 3 19.05 -7.01 -3.98
N LYS A 4 18.66 -7.54 -2.82
CA LYS A 4 17.29 -7.97 -2.65
C LYS A 4 16.49 -6.67 -2.67
N GLY A 5 15.95 -6.34 -3.85
CA GLY A 5 15.09 -5.17 -4.02
C GLY A 5 14.03 -5.15 -2.93
N LEU A 6 13.62 -3.95 -2.52
CA LEU A 6 12.61 -3.74 -1.50
C LEU A 6 11.31 -4.41 -2.00
N ARG A 7 10.77 -5.33 -1.20
CA ARG A 7 9.53 -6.06 -1.51
C ARG A 7 8.50 -5.64 -0.49
N PHE A 8 7.35 -5.19 -0.97
CA PHE A 8 6.21 -4.85 -0.13
C PHE A 8 5.08 -5.82 -0.40
N THR A 9 4.42 -6.21 0.67
CA THR A 9 3.10 -6.85 0.62
C THR A 9 2.13 -5.85 1.24
N LEU A 10 1.13 -5.43 0.48
CA LEU A 10 0.07 -4.56 0.98
C LEU A 10 -1.08 -5.46 1.43
N ASN A 11 -1.35 -5.46 2.73
CA ASN A 11 -2.52 -6.11 3.31
C ASN A 11 -3.46 -5.03 3.85
N ILE A 12 -4.71 -5.04 3.41
CA ILE A 12 -5.74 -4.08 3.81
C ILE A 12 -6.86 -4.89 4.46
N ASP A 13 -7.13 -4.62 5.73
CA ASP A 13 -8.15 -5.35 6.47
C ASP A 13 -9.50 -5.31 5.75
N GLY A 14 -10.07 -6.48 5.45
CA GLY A 14 -11.36 -6.61 4.78
C GLY A 14 -11.31 -6.49 3.25
N LEU A 15 -10.13 -6.50 2.65
CA LEU A 15 -9.94 -6.65 1.21
C LEU A 15 -9.21 -7.97 0.92
N GLU A 16 -9.69 -8.73 -0.06
CA GLU A 16 -9.06 -9.98 -0.48
C GLU A 16 -7.72 -9.69 -1.20
N GLU A 17 -6.63 -10.36 -0.81
CA GLU A 17 -5.28 -10.15 -1.37
C GLU A 17 -5.21 -10.37 -2.89
N THR A 18 -6.10 -11.18 -3.46
CA THR A 18 -6.12 -11.51 -4.89
C THR A 18 -6.79 -10.46 -5.76
N ALA A 19 -7.55 -9.52 -5.16
CA ALA A 19 -8.30 -8.51 -5.91
C ALA A 19 -7.46 -7.28 -6.29
N THR A 20 -6.32 -7.06 -5.64
CA THR A 20 -5.55 -5.81 -5.76
C THR A 20 -4.08 -6.08 -5.95
N ALA A 21 -3.51 -5.50 -7.01
CA ALA A 21 -2.09 -5.58 -7.33
C ALA A 21 -1.41 -4.23 -7.08
N VAL A 22 -0.23 -4.25 -6.45
CA VAL A 22 0.65 -3.08 -6.36
C VAL A 22 1.38 -2.92 -7.69
N VAL A 23 1.17 -1.78 -8.35
CA VAL A 23 1.79 -1.46 -9.65
C VAL A 23 2.98 -0.51 -9.52
N GLY A 24 3.06 0.22 -8.41
CA GLY A 24 4.13 1.16 -8.13
C GLY A 24 4.22 1.48 -6.64
N PHE A 25 5.40 1.92 -6.19
CA PHE A 25 5.58 2.46 -4.86
C PHE A 25 6.76 3.43 -4.80
N SER A 26 6.69 4.39 -3.87
CA SER A 26 7.79 5.29 -3.52
C SER A 26 7.91 5.41 -2.00
N LEU A 27 9.11 5.21 -1.46
CA LEU A 27 9.39 5.35 -0.03
C LEU A 27 10.25 6.58 0.21
N TYR A 28 9.71 7.55 0.93
CA TYR A 28 10.40 8.76 1.37
C TYR A 28 10.68 8.66 2.86
N GLN A 29 11.95 8.62 3.23
CA GLN A 29 12.39 8.57 4.63
C GLN A 29 13.40 9.69 4.91
N CYS A 30 13.19 10.38 6.03
CA CYS A 30 14.11 11.35 6.58
C CYS A 30 14.43 10.98 8.03
N HIS A 31 15.64 11.26 8.47
CA HIS A 31 16.05 10.94 9.82
C HIS A 31 15.20 11.73 10.82
N SER A 32 14.71 11.04 11.86
CA SER A 32 13.88 11.63 12.93
C SER A 32 12.52 12.20 12.50
N THR A 33 11.99 11.82 11.33
CA THR A 33 10.61 12.08 10.93
C THR A 33 9.90 10.76 10.57
N PRO A 34 8.56 10.70 10.67
CA PRO A 34 7.81 9.60 10.06
C PRO A 34 8.17 9.47 8.58
N PHE A 35 8.22 8.23 8.09
CA PHE A 35 8.38 7.97 6.67
C PHE A 35 7.03 8.07 5.95
N VAL A 36 7.07 8.33 4.66
CA VAL A 36 5.90 8.28 3.77
C VAL A 36 6.11 7.15 2.77
N LEU A 37 5.15 6.23 2.73
CA LEU A 37 5.09 5.16 1.73
C LEU A 37 3.91 5.45 0.81
N GLU A 38 4.20 5.88 -0.41
CA GLU A 38 3.22 6.02 -1.48
C GLU A 38 3.13 4.70 -2.24
N VAL A 39 1.90 4.22 -2.48
CA VAL A 39 1.65 2.95 -3.17
C VAL A 39 0.56 3.16 -4.21
N ASP A 40 0.88 2.81 -5.45
CA ASP A 40 -0.08 2.77 -6.55
C ASP A 40 -0.65 1.36 -6.64
N ILE A 41 -1.98 1.26 -6.58
CA ILE A 41 -2.71 0.00 -6.64
C ILE A 41 -3.64 -0.04 -7.84
N ALA A 42 -3.76 -1.21 -8.45
CA ALA A 42 -4.74 -1.51 -9.47
C ALA A 42 -5.58 -2.71 -9.01
N SER A 43 -6.88 -2.64 -9.25
CA SER A 43 -7.81 -3.73 -8.97
C SER A 43 -8.70 -3.99 -10.17
N ASP A 44 -9.11 -5.23 -10.34
CA ASP A 44 -10.13 -5.65 -11.30
C ASP A 44 -11.56 -5.53 -10.74
N GLN A 45 -11.70 -5.20 -9.45
CA GLN A 45 -12.99 -5.01 -8.80
C GLN A 45 -13.54 -3.59 -9.06
N PRO A 46 -14.71 -3.45 -9.70
CA PRO A 46 -15.26 -2.14 -10.07
C PRO A 46 -15.86 -1.36 -8.88
N ASP A 47 -16.22 -2.04 -7.79
CA ASP A 47 -16.99 -1.45 -6.67
C ASP A 47 -16.10 -1.00 -5.48
N LEU A 48 -14.79 -0.84 -5.70
CA LEU A 48 -13.88 -0.33 -4.67
C LEU A 48 -13.90 1.20 -4.61
N ALA A 49 -14.19 1.74 -3.43
CA ALA A 49 -14.13 3.17 -3.15
C ALA A 49 -12.92 3.50 -2.28
N ALA A 50 -12.49 4.77 -2.29
CA ALA A 50 -11.37 5.23 -1.46
C ALA A 50 -11.55 4.87 0.02
N THR A 51 -12.78 4.90 0.53
CA THR A 51 -13.12 4.53 1.92
C THR A 51 -12.82 3.08 2.28
N ASN A 52 -12.71 2.18 1.29
CA ASN A 52 -12.31 0.79 1.53
C ASN A 52 -10.82 0.66 1.92
N PHE A 53 -10.01 1.68 1.58
CA PHE A 53 -8.56 1.69 1.78
C PHE A 53 -8.10 2.61 2.92
N LEU A 54 -8.96 3.52 3.38
CA LEU A 54 -8.65 4.42 4.48
C LEU A 54 -8.51 3.64 5.80
N GLU A 55 -7.67 4.16 6.69
CA GLU A 55 -7.46 3.58 8.01
C GLU A 55 -8.78 3.53 8.79
N LYS A 56 -9.20 2.31 9.12
CA LYS A 56 -10.50 2.05 9.75
C LYS A 56 -10.58 2.56 11.20
N ASN A 57 -9.45 2.87 11.81
CA ASN A 57 -9.33 3.32 13.19
C ASN A 57 -8.65 4.70 13.31
N ALA A 58 -8.59 5.48 12.24
CA ALA A 58 -8.09 6.85 12.33
C ALA A 58 -9.05 7.67 13.22
N VAL A 59 -8.57 8.07 14.41
CA VAL A 59 -9.27 8.93 15.39
C VAL A 59 -8.98 10.39 15.09
#